data_AF-A0A8T4FEB6-F1
#
_entry.id   AF-A0A8T4FEB6-F1
#
_cell.length_a   1.000
_cell.length_b   1.000
_cell.length_c   1.000
_cell.angle_alpha   90.00
_cell.angle_beta   90.00
_cell.angle_gamma   90.00
#
_symmetry.space_group_name_H-M   'P 1'
#
loop_
_entity.id
_entity.type
_entity.pdbx_description
1 polymer ?
#
loop_
_entity_poly.entity_id
_entity_poly.type
_entity_poly.pdbx_seq_one_letter_code
_entity_poly.pdbx_strand_id
1 'polypeptide(L)'
;MEAKARTRRRLLDAAAGIFAEHGFSGASVDEIAARAGYTIGALYTHFSGKEELFLSLLEEHVSHRLRDAERIAGDGPDSFAAFGEFLADVADEHVPWSLLELEFLRYALPRPEVLARLAERWRIPRTAIARLAGGSEEVGTVILALFHGLVLQRRIDRAAVPSTLFADALDWLSKGIDAP
;
A
#
# COMPACT_ATOMS: atom_id res chain seq x y z
N MET A 1 -23.81 16.24 0.41
CA MET A 1 -22.41 15.77 0.43
C MET A 1 -22.27 14.36 1.02
N GLU A 2 -22.89 14.08 2.16
CA GLU A 2 -22.78 12.75 2.82
C GLU A 2 -23.26 11.55 2.00
N ALA A 3 -24.39 11.65 1.28
CA ALA A 3 -24.89 10.52 0.47
C ALA A 3 -23.90 10.10 -0.63
N LYS A 4 -23.23 11.08 -1.26
CA LYS A 4 -22.21 10.85 -2.28
C LYS A 4 -20.96 10.18 -1.67
N ALA A 5 -20.53 10.62 -0.49
CA ALA A 5 -19.41 10.00 0.22
C ALA A 5 -19.73 8.56 0.65
N ARG A 6 -20.94 8.29 1.16
CA ARG A 6 -21.40 6.94 1.53
C ARG A 6 -21.42 5.99 0.33
N THR A 7 -21.95 6.43 -0.81
CA THR A 7 -21.93 5.63 -2.06
C THR A 7 -20.50 5.33 -2.50
N ARG A 8 -19.62 6.34 -2.52
CA ARG A 8 -18.21 6.16 -2.86
C ARG A 8 -17.55 5.10 -1.97
N ARG A 9 -17.79 5.18 -0.65
CA ARG A 9 -17.21 4.23 0.30
C ARG A 9 -17.70 2.81 0.07
N ARG A 10 -19.02 2.60 -0.10
CA ARG A 10 -19.59 1.27 -0.40
C ARG A 10 -19.04 0.67 -1.69
N LEU A 11 -18.80 1.49 -2.71
CA LEU A 11 -18.18 1.04 -3.96
C LEU A 11 -16.71 0.60 -3.74
N LEU A 12 -15.96 1.33 -2.92
CA LEU A 12 -14.58 0.95 -2.57
C LEU A 12 -14.54 -0.33 -1.73
N ASP A 13 -15.39 -0.45 -0.71
CA ASP A 13 -15.47 -1.66 0.12
C ASP A 13 -15.82 -2.89 -0.74
N ALA A 14 -16.76 -2.76 -1.68
CA ALA A 14 -17.10 -3.83 -2.63
C ALA A 14 -15.94 -4.15 -3.59
N ALA A 15 -15.24 -3.13 -4.09
CA ALA A 15 -14.08 -3.29 -4.96
C ALA A 15 -12.94 -4.02 -4.23
N ALA A 16 -12.66 -3.68 -2.97
CA ALA A 16 -11.64 -4.34 -2.16
C ALA A 16 -11.90 -5.84 -2.03
N GLY A 17 -13.16 -6.24 -1.76
CA GLY A 17 -13.55 -7.65 -1.70
C GLY A 17 -13.40 -8.36 -3.04
N ILE A 18 -13.88 -7.74 -4.13
CA ILE A 18 -13.77 -8.32 -5.49
C ILE A 18 -12.31 -8.48 -5.91
N PHE A 19 -11.46 -7.48 -5.67
CA PHE A 19 -10.03 -7.60 -5.97
C PHE A 19 -9.37 -8.69 -5.12
N ALA A 20 -9.70 -8.78 -3.83
CA ALA A 20 -9.16 -9.84 -2.98
C ALA A 20 -9.55 -11.25 -3.44
N GLU A 21 -10.74 -11.42 -4.03
CA GLU A 21 -11.24 -12.70 -4.53
C GLU A 21 -10.75 -13.07 -5.93
N HIS A 22 -10.61 -12.08 -6.82
CA HIS A 22 -10.42 -12.32 -8.26
C HIS A 22 -9.14 -11.71 -8.85
N GLY A 23 -8.34 -11.03 -8.03
CA GLY A 23 -7.22 -10.23 -8.53
C GLY A 23 -7.68 -8.98 -9.28
N PHE A 24 -6.74 -8.16 -9.71
CA PHE A 24 -7.03 -6.99 -10.54
C PHE A 24 -7.57 -7.39 -11.92
N SER A 25 -6.98 -8.42 -12.54
CA SER A 25 -7.31 -8.85 -13.91
C SER A 25 -8.69 -9.50 -13.97
N GLY A 26 -9.04 -10.34 -12.99
CA GLY A 26 -10.31 -11.06 -12.93
C GLY A 26 -11.50 -10.23 -12.48
N ALA A 27 -11.27 -9.10 -11.81
CA ALA A 27 -12.35 -8.22 -11.35
C ALA A 27 -13.10 -7.48 -12.48
N SER A 28 -14.42 -7.37 -12.36
CA SER A 28 -15.29 -6.54 -13.22
C SER A 28 -15.93 -5.36 -12.49
N VAL A 29 -16.09 -4.21 -13.17
CA VAL A 29 -16.83 -3.05 -12.63
C VAL A 29 -18.31 -3.35 -12.42
N ASP A 30 -18.88 -4.27 -13.20
CA ASP A 30 -20.27 -4.67 -13.12
C ASP A 30 -20.54 -5.46 -11.82
N GLU A 31 -19.64 -6.39 -11.52
CA GLU A 31 -19.68 -7.18 -10.28
C GLU A 31 -19.48 -6.29 -9.05
N ILE A 32 -18.57 -5.32 -9.13
CA ILE A 32 -18.33 -4.33 -8.06
C ILE A 32 -19.59 -3.50 -7.81
N ALA A 33 -20.21 -2.96 -8.86
CA ALA A 33 -21.44 -2.17 -8.73
C ALA A 33 -22.58 -3.01 -8.13
N ALA A 34 -22.78 -4.23 -8.65
CA ALA A 34 -23.78 -5.16 -8.16
C ALA A 34 -23.57 -5.52 -6.67
N ARG A 35 -22.32 -5.85 -6.28
CA ARG A 35 -21.97 -6.15 -4.89
C ARG A 35 -22.17 -4.97 -3.96
N ALA A 36 -21.90 -3.74 -4.43
CA ALA A 36 -22.16 -2.53 -3.67
C ALA A 36 -23.66 -2.19 -3.56
N GLY A 37 -24.53 -2.87 -4.32
CA GLY A 37 -25.97 -2.59 -4.39
C GLY A 37 -26.29 -1.34 -5.20
N TYR A 38 -25.48 -1.01 -6.20
CA TYR A 38 -25.64 0.15 -7.07
C TYR A 38 -25.64 -0.24 -8.56
N THR A 39 -26.12 0.66 -9.40
CA THR A 39 -26.01 0.49 -10.85
C THR A 39 -24.60 0.81 -11.33
N ILE A 40 -24.22 0.25 -12.48
CA ILE A 40 -22.96 0.57 -13.17
C ILE A 40 -22.86 2.08 -13.47
N GLY A 41 -23.96 2.71 -13.90
CA GLY A 41 -24.01 4.15 -14.12
C GLY A 41 -23.74 4.99 -12.86
N ALA A 42 -24.21 4.52 -11.69
CA ALA A 42 -23.88 5.15 -10.43
C ALA A 42 -22.39 5.02 -10.11
N LEU A 43 -21.76 3.86 -10.35
CA LEU A 43 -20.31 3.69 -10.20
C LEU A 43 -19.53 4.69 -11.08
N TYR A 44 -19.90 4.83 -12.35
CA TYR A 44 -19.24 5.77 -13.28
C TYR A 44 -19.39 7.25 -12.90
N THR A 45 -20.34 7.60 -12.03
CA THR A 45 -20.45 8.94 -11.45
C THR A 45 -19.34 9.24 -10.43
N HIS A 46 -18.71 8.19 -9.88
CA HIS A 46 -17.69 8.29 -8.83
C HIS A 46 -16.30 7.87 -9.28
N PHE A 47 -16.20 6.98 -10.27
CA PHE A 47 -14.93 6.41 -10.73
C PHE A 47 -14.94 6.31 -12.26
N SER A 48 -13.83 6.66 -12.90
CA SER A 48 -13.69 6.51 -14.36
C SER A 48 -13.56 5.05 -14.82
N GLY A 49 -13.36 4.11 -13.89
CA GLY A 49 -13.34 2.68 -14.17
C GLY A 49 -12.55 1.88 -13.12
N LYS A 50 -12.22 0.64 -13.49
CA LYS A 50 -11.53 -0.33 -12.61
C LYS A 50 -10.18 0.18 -12.11
N GLU A 51 -9.41 0.84 -12.97
CA GLU A 51 -8.11 1.41 -12.59
C GLU A 51 -8.23 2.50 -11.52
N GLU A 52 -9.22 3.39 -11.63
CA GLU A 52 -9.41 4.46 -10.63
C GLU A 52 -9.93 3.91 -9.30
N LEU A 53 -10.74 2.85 -9.33
CA LEU A 53 -11.12 2.10 -8.13
C LEU A 53 -9.89 1.51 -7.44
N PHE A 54 -9.04 0.82 -8.20
CA PHE A 54 -7.83 0.20 -7.64
C PHE A 54 -6.86 1.25 -7.08
N LEU A 55 -6.58 2.32 -7.83
CA LEU A 55 -5.70 3.40 -7.39
C LEU A 55 -6.24 4.11 -6.14
N SER A 56 -7.55 4.32 -6.06
CA SER A 56 -8.20 4.88 -4.88
C SER A 56 -8.06 3.97 -3.65
N LEU A 57 -8.19 2.65 -3.83
CA LEU A 57 -7.98 1.68 -2.75
C LEU A 57 -6.53 1.66 -2.28
N LEU A 58 -5.58 1.70 -3.22
CA LEU A 58 -4.15 1.76 -2.90
C LEU A 58 -3.81 3.01 -2.11
N GLU A 59 -4.33 4.16 -2.52
CA GLU A 59 -4.17 5.40 -1.79
C GLU A 59 -4.78 5.33 -0.38
N GLU A 60 -6.00 4.80 -0.22
CA GLU A 60 -6.63 4.67 1.10
C GLU A 60 -5.86 3.70 2.02
N HIS A 61 -5.40 2.58 1.47
CA HIS A 61 -4.62 1.58 2.21
C HIS A 61 -3.31 2.17 2.70
N VAL A 62 -2.52 2.76 1.80
CA VAL A 62 -1.23 3.36 2.14
C VAL A 62 -1.41 4.54 3.10
N SER A 63 -2.40 5.40 2.87
CA SER A 63 -2.68 6.53 3.77
C SER A 63 -3.09 6.10 5.17
N HIS A 64 -3.81 4.97 5.30
CA HIS A 64 -4.13 4.40 6.60
C HIS A 64 -2.86 3.97 7.34
N ARG A 65 -1.99 3.21 6.67
CA ARG A 65 -0.72 2.75 7.25
C ARG A 65 0.22 3.89 7.61
N LEU A 66 0.26 4.95 6.82
CA LEU A 66 1.06 6.14 7.13
C LEU A 66 0.56 6.85 8.39
N ARG A 67 -0.75 6.95 8.62
CA ARG A 67 -1.28 7.53 9.87
C ARG A 67 -0.95 6.66 11.09
N ASP A 68 -0.98 5.34 10.94
CA ASP A 68 -0.59 4.43 12.00
C ASP A 68 0.91 4.57 12.30
N ALA A 69 1.74 4.63 11.26
CA ALA A 69 3.17 4.92 11.33
C ALA A 69 3.46 6.25 12.03
N GLU A 70 2.77 7.34 11.67
CA GLU A 70 2.91 8.66 12.30
C GLU A 70 2.60 8.65 13.80
N ARG A 71 1.65 7.82 14.24
CA ARG A 71 1.34 7.67 15.67
C ARG A 71 2.40 6.89 16.44
N ILE A 72 3.13 6.01 15.76
CA ILE A 72 4.16 5.14 16.33
C ILE A 72 5.52 5.83 16.32
N ALA A 73 5.76 6.66 15.31
CA ALA A 73 6.97 7.47 15.18
C ALA A 73 6.99 8.58 16.26
N GLY A 74 7.67 8.31 17.37
CA GLY A 74 8.08 9.30 18.35
C GLY A 74 9.59 9.53 18.33
N ASP A 75 10.09 10.47 19.13
CA ASP A 75 11.52 10.72 19.29
C ASP A 75 12.08 9.82 20.40
N GLY A 76 12.74 8.72 20.03
CA GLY A 76 13.40 7.82 20.99
C GLY A 76 14.04 6.58 20.36
N PRO A 77 15.00 5.93 21.04
CA PRO A 77 15.63 4.70 20.57
C PRO A 77 14.64 3.52 20.43
N ASP A 78 13.57 3.51 21.24
CA ASP A 78 12.51 2.50 21.16
C ASP A 78 11.63 2.65 19.91
N SER A 79 11.70 3.79 19.21
CA SER A 79 10.89 4.07 18.02
C SER A 79 11.24 3.15 16.85
N PHE A 80 12.51 2.74 16.68
CA PHE A 80 12.89 1.80 15.62
C PHE A 80 12.34 0.40 15.86
N ALA A 81 12.35 -0.06 17.11
CA ALA A 81 11.79 -1.36 17.48
C ALA A 81 10.26 -1.36 17.29
N ALA A 82 9.56 -0.36 17.84
CA ALA A 82 8.12 -0.23 17.69
C ALA A 82 7.69 -0.07 16.22
N PHE A 83 8.46 0.67 15.42
CA PHE A 83 8.20 0.83 14.00
C PHE A 83 8.50 -0.44 13.20
N GLY A 84 9.56 -1.18 13.55
CA GLY A 84 9.87 -2.47 12.92
C GLY A 84 8.82 -3.54 13.23
N GLU A 85 8.32 -3.61 14.46
CA GLU A 85 7.17 -4.46 14.83
C GLU A 85 5.93 -4.10 14.03
N PHE A 86 5.63 -2.80 13.91
CA PHE A 86 4.55 -2.31 13.06
C PHE A 86 4.72 -2.73 11.59
N LEU A 87 5.91 -2.57 11.01
CA LEU A 87 6.17 -2.99 9.63
C LEU A 87 6.03 -4.51 9.47
N ALA A 88 6.46 -5.31 10.45
CA ALA A 88 6.27 -6.74 10.45
C ALA A 88 4.77 -7.11 10.52
N ASP A 89 3.98 -6.40 11.33
CA ASP A 89 2.53 -6.55 11.39
C ASP A 89 1.89 -6.16 10.06
N VAL A 90 2.29 -5.06 9.43
CA VAL A 90 1.81 -4.68 8.08
C VAL A 90 2.20 -5.73 7.04
N ALA A 91 3.40 -6.31 7.14
CA ALA A 91 3.86 -7.37 6.24
C ALA A 91 3.06 -8.67 6.39
N ASP A 92 2.65 -8.99 7.63
CA ASP A 92 1.86 -10.17 7.96
C ASP A 92 0.35 -9.94 7.78
N GLU A 93 -0.13 -8.70 7.86
CA GLU A 93 -1.53 -8.32 7.64
C GLU A 93 -1.91 -8.33 6.15
N HIS A 94 -2.88 -9.19 5.83
CA HIS A 94 -3.56 -9.32 4.54
C HIS A 94 -2.71 -9.80 3.35
N VAL A 95 -2.72 -11.13 3.19
CA VAL A 95 -2.26 -11.91 2.02
C VAL A 95 -2.61 -11.29 0.64
N PRO A 96 -3.78 -10.65 0.39
CA PRO A 96 -4.12 -10.15 -0.94
C PRO A 96 -3.34 -8.90 -1.39
N TRP A 97 -2.94 -7.99 -0.50
CA TRP A 97 -2.58 -6.63 -0.93
C TRP A 97 -1.27 -6.54 -1.71
N SER A 98 -0.19 -7.17 -1.22
CA SER A 98 1.11 -7.16 -1.92
C SER A 98 1.05 -7.89 -3.27
N LEU A 99 0.24 -8.95 -3.37
CA LEU A 99 0.04 -9.69 -4.62
C LEU A 99 -0.80 -8.87 -5.62
N LEU A 100 -1.83 -8.19 -5.14
CA LEU A 100 -2.63 -7.26 -5.93
C LEU A 100 -1.79 -6.10 -6.46
N GLU A 101 -0.91 -5.54 -5.63
CA GLU A 101 0.02 -4.49 -6.05
C GLU A 101 0.94 -4.98 -7.16
N LEU A 102 1.55 -6.18 -7.01
CA LEU A 102 2.38 -6.78 -8.05
C LEU A 102 1.61 -7.03 -9.35
N GLU A 103 0.38 -7.53 -9.23
CA GLU A 103 -0.48 -7.76 -10.39
C GLU A 103 -0.81 -6.46 -11.12
N PHE A 104 -1.16 -5.42 -10.36
CA PHE A 104 -1.44 -4.10 -10.91
C PHE A 104 -0.19 -3.45 -11.50
N LEU A 105 0.98 -3.60 -10.88
CA LEU A 105 2.24 -3.11 -11.43
C LEU A 105 2.55 -3.78 -12.76
N ARG A 106 2.41 -5.11 -12.86
CA ARG A 106 2.53 -5.85 -14.13
C ARG A 106 1.54 -5.34 -15.18
N TYR A 107 0.32 -5.02 -14.78
CA TYR A 107 -0.69 -4.43 -15.66
C TYR A 107 -0.30 -3.00 -16.13
N ALA A 108 0.24 -2.19 -15.24
CA ALA A 108 0.56 -0.79 -15.48
C ALA A 108 1.87 -0.59 -16.27
N LEU A 109 2.87 -1.45 -16.10
CA LEU A 109 4.19 -1.34 -16.75
C LEU A 109 4.13 -1.11 -18.28
N PRO A 110 3.33 -1.87 -19.06
CA PRO A 110 3.21 -1.63 -20.50
C PRO A 110 2.27 -0.46 -20.88
N ARG A 111 1.69 0.26 -19.92
CA ARG A 111 0.67 1.32 -20.10
C ARG A 111 1.15 2.64 -19.48
N PRO A 112 1.84 3.50 -20.23
CA PRO A 112 2.47 4.71 -19.70
C PRO A 112 1.53 5.63 -18.91
N GLU A 113 0.28 5.76 -19.34
CA GLU A 113 -0.73 6.62 -18.71
C GLU A 113 -1.15 6.09 -17.34
N VAL A 114 -1.27 4.76 -17.21
CA VAL A 114 -1.61 4.10 -15.94
C VAL A 114 -0.41 4.14 -15.01
N LEU A 115 0.80 3.92 -15.53
CA LEU A 115 2.03 4.00 -14.76
C LEU A 115 2.27 5.41 -14.21
N ALA A 116 1.99 6.46 -14.99
CA ALA A 116 2.08 7.84 -14.56
C ALA A 116 1.10 8.15 -13.41
N ARG A 117 -0.15 7.67 -13.50
CA ARG A 117 -1.13 7.80 -12.41
C ARG A 117 -0.70 7.06 -11.15
N LEU A 118 -0.14 5.86 -11.30
CA LEU A 118 0.43 5.11 -10.18
C LEU A 118 1.60 5.86 -9.53
N ALA A 119 2.51 6.41 -10.34
CA ALA A 119 3.65 7.19 -9.86
C ALA A 119 3.21 8.43 -9.07
N GLU A 120 2.19 9.15 -9.52
CA GLU A 120 1.63 10.30 -8.79
C GLU A 120 1.09 9.88 -7.41
N ARG A 121 0.34 8.77 -7.34
CA ARG A 121 -0.17 8.25 -6.06
C ARG A 121 0.94 7.81 -5.11
N TRP A 122 2.07 7.34 -5.63
CA TRP A 122 3.24 6.95 -4.83
C TRP A 122 4.11 8.12 -4.36
N ARG A 123 3.90 9.35 -4.85
CA ARG A 123 4.66 10.52 -4.40
C ARG A 123 4.36 10.88 -2.94
N ILE A 124 3.09 10.77 -2.55
CA ILE A 124 2.62 11.04 -1.19
C ILE A 124 3.29 10.13 -0.15
N PRO A 125 3.23 8.79 -0.27
CA PRO A 125 3.91 7.91 0.68
C PRO A 125 5.42 8.11 0.74
N ARG A 126 6.11 8.31 -0.40
CA ARG A 126 7.55 8.58 -0.40
C ARG A 126 7.88 9.83 0.41
N THR A 127 7.11 10.90 0.21
CA THR A 127 7.27 12.15 0.94
C THR A 127 6.99 11.97 2.44
N ALA A 128 5.95 11.22 2.79
CA ALA A 128 5.58 10.97 4.19
C ALA A 128 6.65 10.11 4.91
N ILE A 129 7.09 9.02 4.29
CA ILE A 129 8.14 8.13 4.83
C ILE A 129 9.45 8.91 5.00
N ALA A 130 9.83 9.73 4.01
CA ALA A 130 11.01 10.59 4.11
C ALA A 130 10.95 11.52 5.32
N ARG A 131 9.79 12.16 5.57
CA ARG A 131 9.59 13.02 6.75
C ARG A 131 9.68 12.24 8.05
N LEU A 132 9.05 11.06 8.13
CA LEU A 132 9.11 10.18 9.29
C LEU A 132 10.54 9.72 9.60
N ALA A 133 11.34 9.49 8.55
CA ALA A 133 12.73 9.09 8.68
C ALA A 133 13.70 10.29 8.90
N GLY A 134 13.21 11.53 8.94
CA GLY A 134 14.05 12.73 9.02
C GLY A 134 14.99 12.90 7.82
N GLY A 135 14.65 12.33 6.66
CA GLY A 135 15.52 12.22 5.48
C GLY A 135 14.96 12.88 4.21
N SER A 136 15.64 12.67 3.09
CA SER A 136 15.22 13.14 1.77
C SER A 136 14.20 12.20 1.11
N GLU A 137 13.58 12.63 0.00
CA GLU A 137 12.63 11.81 -0.75
C GLU A 137 13.28 10.52 -1.30
N GLU A 138 14.58 10.56 -1.59
CA GLU A 138 15.38 9.39 -1.96
C GLU A 138 15.46 8.38 -0.81
N VAL A 139 15.64 8.83 0.44
CA VAL A 139 15.61 7.96 1.63
C VAL A 139 14.24 7.31 1.78
N GLY A 140 13.16 8.09 1.62
CA GLY A 140 11.81 7.55 1.64
C GLY A 140 11.56 6.50 0.55
N THR A 141 12.15 6.70 -0.64
CA THR A 141 12.10 5.74 -1.74
C THR A 141 12.86 4.45 -1.44
N VAL A 142 14.06 4.55 -0.86
CA VAL A 142 14.88 3.38 -0.46
C VAL A 142 14.19 2.58 0.64
N ILE A 143 13.65 3.24 1.67
CA ILE A 143 12.92 2.58 2.76
C ILE A 143 11.71 1.82 2.20
N LEU A 144 10.94 2.45 1.30
CA LEU A 144 9.79 1.81 0.68
C LEU A 144 10.19 0.60 -0.19
N ALA A 145 11.26 0.73 -0.98
CA ALA A 145 11.78 -0.37 -1.81
C ALA A 145 12.27 -1.54 -0.96
N LEU A 146 12.99 -1.26 0.13
CA LEU A 146 13.43 -2.25 1.11
C LEU A 146 12.22 -2.96 1.73
N PHE A 147 11.22 -2.21 2.19
CA PHE A 147 10.01 -2.78 2.79
C PHE A 147 9.29 -3.72 1.81
N HIS A 148 9.02 -3.28 0.58
CA HIS A 148 8.40 -4.16 -0.44
C HIS A 148 9.24 -5.41 -0.71
N GLY A 149 10.56 -5.28 -0.80
CA GLY A 149 11.47 -6.41 -0.98
C GLY A 149 11.41 -7.41 0.18
N LEU A 150 11.42 -6.93 1.42
CA LEU A 150 11.32 -7.75 2.63
C LEU A 150 9.97 -8.46 2.71
N VAL A 151 8.86 -7.79 2.37
CA VAL A 151 7.53 -8.41 2.31
C VAL A 151 7.51 -9.58 1.31
N LEU A 152 8.08 -9.41 0.12
CA LEU A 152 8.14 -10.48 -0.87
C LEU A 152 9.03 -11.65 -0.41
N GLN A 153 10.22 -11.35 0.13
CA GLN A 153 11.13 -12.38 0.62
C GLN A 153 10.55 -13.15 1.81
N ARG A 154 9.89 -12.47 2.75
CA ARG A 154 9.20 -13.11 3.89
C ARG A 154 8.10 -14.06 3.48
N ARG A 155 7.42 -13.79 2.37
CA ARG A 155 6.41 -14.71 1.80
C ARG A 155 7.02 -15.97 1.20
N ILE A 156 8.23 -15.86 0.65
CA ILE A 156 8.98 -17.00 0.10
C ILE A 156 9.58 -17.84 1.23
N ASP A 157 10.24 -17.18 2.19
CA ASP A 157 10.88 -17.80 3.33
C ASP A 157 10.73 -16.91 4.58
N ARG A 158 9.74 -17.26 5.41
CA ARG A 158 9.45 -16.53 6.65
C ARG A 158 10.56 -16.73 7.71
N ALA A 159 11.32 -17.82 7.63
CA ALA A 159 12.41 -18.10 8.56
C ALA A 159 13.65 -17.25 8.23
N ALA A 160 13.93 -17.03 6.95
CA ALA A 160 15.00 -16.15 6.51
C ALA A 160 14.71 -14.66 6.76
N VAL A 161 13.43 -14.27 6.78
CA VAL A 161 13.01 -12.88 7.03
C VAL A 161 12.16 -12.83 8.30
N PRO A 162 12.76 -12.95 9.51
CA PRO A 162 12.02 -12.84 10.77
C PRO A 162 11.43 -11.43 10.95
N SER A 163 10.45 -11.27 11.85
CA SER A 163 9.81 -9.96 12.10
C SER A 163 10.80 -8.91 12.62
N THR A 164 11.84 -9.32 13.34
CA THR A 164 12.89 -8.42 13.83
C THR A 164 13.71 -7.79 12.71
N LEU A 165 13.81 -8.45 11.55
CA LEU A 165 14.64 -7.98 10.43
C LEU A 165 14.16 -6.63 9.87
N PHE A 166 12.87 -6.29 10.03
CA PHE A 166 12.36 -4.97 9.64
C PHE A 166 12.96 -3.85 10.50
N ALA A 167 13.10 -4.07 11.82
CA ALA A 167 13.75 -3.12 12.72
C ALA A 167 15.27 -3.05 12.44
N ASP A 168 15.92 -4.22 12.32
CA ASP A 168 17.36 -4.33 12.08
C ASP A 168 17.77 -3.60 10.79
N ALA A 169 16.99 -3.77 9.71
CA ALA A 169 17.30 -3.15 8.43
C ALA A 169 17.18 -1.61 8.45
N LEU A 170 16.25 -1.05 9.24
CA LEU A 170 16.15 0.40 9.44
C LEU A 170 17.30 0.93 10.29
N ASP A 171 17.70 0.20 11.33
CA ASP A 171 18.87 0.53 12.14
C ASP A 171 20.15 0.58 11.29
N TRP A 172 20.37 -0.44 10.42
CA TRP A 172 21.50 -0.47 9.49
C TRP A 172 21.50 0.69 8.49
N LEU A 173 20.33 1.05 7.95
CA LEU A 173 20.19 2.22 7.07
C LEU A 173 20.52 3.52 7.80
N SER A 174 20.11 3.66 9.05
CA SER A 174 20.34 4.89 9.85
C SER A 174 21.81 5.10 10.19
N LYS A 175 22.56 4.02 10.41
CA LYS A 175 23.99 4.04 10.78
C LYS A 175 24.93 4.13 9.58
N GLY A 176 24.40 3.99 8.35
CA GLY A 176 25.20 3.93 7.14
C GLY A 176 26.00 2.64 7.04
N ILE A 177 25.28 1.51 6.87
CA ILE A 177 25.78 0.14 6.60
C ILE A 177 27.25 -0.11 6.97
N ASP A 178 27.48 -0.54 8.21
CA ASP A 178 28.38 -1.65 8.53
C ASP A 178 27.50 -2.72 9.20
N ALA A 179 27.02 -3.68 8.41
CA ALA A 179 26.26 -4.82 8.91
C ALA A 179 27.22 -5.84 9.57
N PRO A 180 26.81 -6.54 10.65
CA PRO A 180 27.67 -7.52 11.33
C PRO A 180 28.04 -8.73 10.47
#